data_AF-U2EAW2-F1
#
_entry.id   AF-U2EAW2-F1
#
_cell.length_a   1.000
_cell.length_b   1.000
_cell.length_c   1.000
_cell.angle_alpha   90.00
_cell.angle_beta   90.00
_cell.angle_gamma   90.00
#
_symmetry.space_group_name_H-M   'P 1'
#
loop_
_entity.id
_entity.type
_entity.pdbx_description
1 polymer ?
#
loop_
_entity_poly.entity_id
_entity_poly.type
_entity_poly.pdbx_seq_one_letter_code
_entity_poly.pdbx_strand_id
1 'polypeptide(L)'
;MLVHYKRRDAMFYSNNNYINGQDNYYYSGNHQENDQNYNYQNLQQENRQWNHCNKHKSNSCQTHVHEYEGSTRIAEQNVDAHNHRFAGVTSQAIPYGNSHVHRLLGNSDFYENHHHEVGAVTGPAIPVGDGRHVHFVYGTTTMDDGHVHQFIFATLIENPIGD
;
A
#
# COMPACT_ATOMS: atom_id res chain seq x y z
N MET A 1 19.24 -14.92 20.32
CA MET A 1 20.03 -14.00 19.46
C MET A 1 19.03 -13.09 18.77
N LEU A 2 18.80 -11.87 19.28
CA LEU A 2 17.89 -10.93 18.61
C LEU A 2 18.67 -10.26 17.46
N VAL A 3 18.33 -10.60 16.23
CA VAL A 3 18.84 -9.90 15.05
C VAL A 3 18.12 -8.55 14.98
N HIS A 4 18.84 -7.47 15.32
CA HIS A 4 18.37 -6.10 15.13
C HIS A 4 18.43 -5.80 13.63
N TYR A 5 17.33 -6.01 12.91
CA TYR A 5 17.20 -5.51 11.54
C TYR A 5 16.88 -4.00 11.60
N LYS A 6 17.77 -3.18 11.03
CA LYS A 6 17.50 -1.75 10.85
C LYS A 6 16.40 -1.64 9.78
N ARG A 7 15.17 -1.30 10.20
CA ARG A 7 14.06 -0.99 9.30
C ARG A 7 14.52 0.10 8.33
N ARG A 8 14.52 -0.20 7.03
CA ARG A 8 14.78 0.76 5.97
C ARG A 8 13.42 1.25 5.48
N ASP A 9 13.24 2.56 5.40
CA ASP A 9 11.94 3.18 5.14
C ASP A 9 11.30 2.65 3.85
N ALA A 10 10.10 2.06 3.96
CA ALA A 10 9.27 1.77 2.80
C ALA A 10 8.94 3.08 2.06
N MET A 11 9.28 3.15 0.78
CA MET A 11 9.01 4.34 -0.04
C MET A 11 7.57 4.30 -0.57
N PHE A 12 6.81 5.36 -0.27
CA PHE A 12 5.49 5.58 -0.84
C PHE A 12 5.64 6.12 -2.26
N TYR A 13 5.44 5.27 -3.26
CA TYR A 13 5.38 5.73 -4.65
C TYR A 13 3.93 6.06 -5.02
N SER A 14 3.70 7.31 -5.43
CA SER A 14 2.42 7.78 -5.96
C SER A 14 2.21 7.23 -7.37
N ASN A 15 1.11 6.50 -7.57
CA ASN A 15 0.78 5.79 -8.80
C ASN A 15 0.05 6.69 -9.82
N ASN A 16 0.79 7.48 -10.61
CA ASN A 16 0.20 8.33 -11.65
C ASN A 16 0.14 7.71 -13.08
N ASN A 17 0.61 6.48 -13.31
CA ASN A 17 0.84 6.00 -14.69
C ASN A 17 0.12 4.70 -15.11
N TYR A 18 -0.80 4.13 -14.32
CA TYR A 18 -1.51 2.90 -14.72
C TYR A 18 -2.83 3.11 -15.49
N ILE A 19 -2.96 4.21 -16.26
CA ILE A 19 -4.16 4.45 -17.09
C ILE A 19 -4.03 3.80 -18.49
N ASN A 20 -2.83 3.41 -18.95
CA ASN A 20 -2.64 3.03 -20.37
C ASN A 20 -1.85 1.75 -20.64
N GLY A 21 -2.00 0.69 -19.83
CA GLY A 21 -1.74 -0.70 -20.26
C GLY A 21 -0.44 -1.01 -21.02
N GLN A 22 0.65 -0.30 -20.75
CA GLN A 22 1.96 -0.54 -21.37
C GLN A 22 2.99 -0.89 -20.31
N ASP A 23 3.43 -2.14 -20.35
CA ASP A 23 4.56 -2.67 -19.58
C ASP A 23 5.85 -1.93 -19.97
N ASN A 24 6.23 -0.91 -19.21
CA ASN A 24 7.55 -0.31 -19.31
C ASN A 24 8.38 -0.70 -18.08
N TYR A 25 9.23 -1.72 -18.28
CA TYR A 25 10.41 -1.97 -17.47
C TYR A 25 11.35 -0.75 -17.54
N TYR A 26 12.04 -0.47 -16.43
CA TYR A 26 12.90 0.69 -16.14
C TYR A 26 12.19 1.95 -15.62
N TYR A 27 12.28 2.18 -14.31
CA TYR A 27 12.13 3.51 -13.72
C TYR A 27 13.50 4.02 -13.24
N SER A 28 14.24 4.66 -14.14
CA SER A 28 15.09 5.79 -13.79
C SER A 28 14.36 7.04 -14.26
N GLY A 29 13.92 7.89 -13.34
CA GLY A 29 13.21 9.11 -13.72
C GLY A 29 12.72 9.89 -12.51
N ASN A 30 13.39 11.02 -12.27
CA ASN A 30 13.06 12.06 -11.31
C ASN A 30 11.56 12.41 -11.35
N HIS A 31 10.78 11.86 -10.42
CA HIS A 31 9.50 12.43 -10.03
C HIS A 31 9.77 13.37 -8.86
N GLN A 32 9.29 14.61 -8.99
CA GLN A 32 9.55 15.74 -8.11
C GLN A 32 9.53 15.34 -6.61
N GLU A 33 10.64 15.65 -5.94
CA GLU A 33 10.99 15.42 -4.54
C GLU A 33 10.08 16.17 -3.53
N ASN A 34 8.76 16.09 -3.67
CA ASN A 34 7.81 16.75 -2.77
C ASN A 34 6.97 15.79 -1.93
N ASP A 35 7.02 14.48 -2.17
CA ASP A 35 6.48 13.50 -1.23
C ASP A 35 7.55 13.20 -0.17
N GLN A 36 7.54 14.03 0.87
CA GLN A 36 8.37 13.90 2.06
C GLN A 36 8.48 12.43 2.49
N ASN A 37 9.69 12.02 2.85
CA ASN A 37 10.04 10.71 3.38
C ASN A 37 9.11 10.31 4.55
N TYR A 38 7.95 9.70 4.25
CA TYR A 38 6.90 9.40 5.22
C TYR A 38 7.26 8.11 5.95
N ASN A 39 7.88 8.26 7.13
CA ASN A 39 8.30 7.12 7.95
C ASN A 39 7.09 6.31 8.47
N TYR A 40 7.24 4.98 8.58
CA TYR A 40 6.29 4.04 9.21
C TYR A 40 5.66 4.57 10.51
N GLN A 41 6.47 5.21 11.36
CA GLN A 41 5.99 5.74 12.64
C GLN A 41 4.99 6.89 12.50
N ASN A 42 5.09 7.68 11.44
CA ASN A 42 4.19 8.81 11.19
C ASN A 42 2.82 8.31 10.74
N LEU A 43 2.76 7.27 9.89
CA LEU A 43 1.48 6.67 9.48
C LEU A 43 0.74 6.01 10.63
N GLN A 44 1.48 5.31 11.49
CA GLN A 44 0.93 4.75 12.72
C GLN A 44 0.41 5.84 13.67
N GLN A 45 1.09 6.99 13.76
CA GLN A 45 0.64 8.13 14.56
C GLN A 45 -0.60 8.79 13.97
N GLU A 46 -0.62 9.04 12.65
CA GLU A 46 -1.78 9.58 11.93
C GLU A 46 -2.99 8.67 12.12
N ASN A 47 -2.87 7.36 11.90
CA ASN A 47 -3.98 6.43 12.14
C ASN A 47 -4.51 6.48 13.58
N ARG A 48 -3.64 6.71 14.59
CA ARG A 48 -4.09 6.85 15.98
C ARG A 48 -4.80 8.16 16.29
N GLN A 49 -4.39 9.27 15.66
CA GLN A 49 -4.98 10.59 15.92
C GLN A 49 -6.44 10.68 15.45
N TRP A 50 -6.80 9.91 14.42
CA TRP A 50 -8.13 9.94 13.80
C TRP A 50 -9.11 8.88 14.30
N ASN A 51 -8.69 8.03 15.26
CA ASN A 51 -9.55 7.06 15.93
C ASN A 51 -10.58 7.70 16.90
N HIS A 52 -10.54 9.01 17.11
CA HIS A 52 -11.47 9.73 17.99
C HIS A 52 -12.37 10.68 17.19
N CYS A 53 -13.54 10.18 16.78
CA CYS A 53 -14.59 11.03 16.24
C CYS A 53 -15.24 11.84 17.36
N ASN A 54 -14.81 13.08 17.52
CA ASN A 54 -15.54 14.05 18.34
C ASN A 54 -16.87 14.35 17.64
N LYS A 55 -17.99 13.87 18.20
CA LYS A 55 -19.37 14.12 17.72
C LYS A 55 -19.72 15.60 17.47
N HIS A 56 -18.88 16.54 17.91
CA HIS A 56 -19.05 17.98 17.79
C HIS A 56 -18.20 18.66 16.69
N LYS A 57 -17.40 17.93 15.91
CA LYS A 57 -16.70 18.45 14.72
C LYS A 57 -16.99 17.53 13.53
N SER A 58 -18.01 17.90 12.75
CA SER A 58 -18.65 17.06 11.72
C SER A 58 -17.82 16.72 10.48
N ASN A 59 -16.59 17.23 10.33
CA ASN A 59 -15.86 17.18 9.05
C ASN A 59 -14.53 16.39 9.10
N SER A 60 -14.23 15.65 10.18
CA SER A 60 -12.94 14.95 10.30
C SER A 60 -13.06 13.56 10.95
N CYS A 61 -14.18 12.87 10.74
CA CYS A 61 -14.33 11.50 11.22
C CYS A 61 -13.88 10.52 10.13
N GLN A 62 -13.16 9.48 10.54
CA GLN A 62 -12.87 8.33 9.71
C GLN A 62 -14.18 7.76 9.15
N THR A 63 -14.25 7.58 7.83
CA THR A 63 -15.40 6.98 7.14
C THR A 63 -15.24 5.47 7.00
N HIS A 64 -14.11 4.99 6.45
CA HIS A 64 -13.85 3.57 6.23
C HIS A 64 -12.37 3.23 5.93
N VAL A 65 -12.07 1.93 5.92
CA VAL A 65 -10.80 1.32 5.53
C VAL A 65 -11.10 0.13 4.63
N HIS A 66 -10.08 -0.37 3.93
CA HIS A 66 -10.18 -1.64 3.23
C HIS A 66 -9.17 -2.66 3.74
N GLU A 67 -9.59 -3.91 3.81
CA GLU A 67 -8.69 -5.04 3.92
C GLU A 67 -7.95 -5.26 2.60
N TYR A 68 -6.78 -5.86 2.66
CA TYR A 68 -6.06 -6.31 1.47
C TYR A 68 -5.33 -7.62 1.72
N GLU A 69 -5.26 -8.43 0.67
CA GLU A 69 -4.38 -9.58 0.55
C GLU A 69 -3.72 -9.51 -0.83
N GLY A 70 -2.43 -9.84 -0.90
CA GLY A 70 -1.69 -9.81 -2.15
C GLY A 70 -0.51 -10.76 -2.16
N SER A 71 0.07 -10.89 -3.34
CA SER A 71 1.33 -11.59 -3.55
C SER A 71 2.22 -10.74 -4.43
N THR A 72 3.52 -10.84 -4.18
CA THR A 72 4.51 -10.23 -5.06
C THR A 72 4.65 -11.05 -6.34
N ARG A 73 5.15 -10.40 -7.40
CA ARG A 73 5.58 -11.07 -8.62
C ARG A 73 6.85 -11.87 -8.33
N ILE A 74 7.11 -12.90 -9.13
CA ILE A 74 8.33 -13.70 -9.02
C ILE A 74 9.56 -12.82 -9.29
N ALA A 75 10.56 -12.88 -8.41
CA ALA A 75 11.90 -12.33 -8.63
C ALA A 75 12.89 -13.46 -8.93
N GLU A 76 14.10 -13.09 -9.36
CA GLU A 76 15.24 -14.02 -9.48
C GLU A 76 14.96 -15.29 -10.32
N GLN A 77 14.14 -15.17 -11.37
CA GLN A 77 13.59 -16.27 -12.18
C GLN A 77 14.59 -17.37 -12.63
N ASN A 78 15.88 -17.03 -12.77
CA ASN A 78 16.93 -17.92 -13.26
C ASN A 78 18.00 -18.27 -12.21
N VAL A 79 17.80 -17.85 -10.95
CA VAL A 79 18.77 -18.07 -9.85
C VAL A 79 18.05 -18.76 -8.70
N ASP A 80 17.06 -18.09 -8.11
CA ASP A 80 16.25 -18.59 -7.00
C ASP A 80 14.83 -18.04 -7.10
N ALA A 81 14.03 -18.61 -7.99
CA ALA A 81 12.73 -18.03 -8.34
C ALA A 81 11.72 -18.15 -7.18
N HIS A 82 11.40 -17.05 -6.52
CA HIS A 82 10.44 -17.02 -5.43
C HIS A 82 9.56 -15.76 -5.45
N ASN A 83 8.53 -15.76 -4.60
CA ASN A 83 7.68 -14.61 -4.31
C ASN A 83 7.24 -14.63 -2.85
N HIS A 84 6.54 -13.57 -2.44
CA HIS A 84 6.07 -13.38 -1.10
C HIS A 84 4.58 -13.06 -1.04
N ARG A 85 3.93 -13.36 0.07
CA ARG A 85 2.53 -13.01 0.35
C ARG A 85 2.43 -11.94 1.41
N PHE A 86 1.39 -11.12 1.36
CA PHE A 86 1.14 -10.09 2.37
C PHE A 86 -0.35 -9.86 2.55
N ALA A 87 -0.74 -9.39 3.74
CA ALA A 87 -2.10 -9.00 4.05
C ALA A 87 -2.13 -7.88 5.08
N GLY A 88 -3.22 -7.13 5.15
CA GLY A 88 -3.39 -6.06 6.12
C GLY A 88 -4.66 -5.26 5.91
N VAL A 89 -4.68 -4.07 6.52
CA VAL A 89 -5.77 -3.10 6.42
C VAL A 89 -5.16 -1.74 6.11
N THR A 90 -5.77 -1.00 5.20
CA THR A 90 -5.29 0.32 4.82
C THR A 90 -5.44 1.35 5.94
N SER A 91 -4.84 2.53 5.75
CA SER A 91 -5.17 3.72 6.51
C SER A 91 -6.63 4.14 6.28
N GLN A 92 -7.04 5.16 7.02
CA GLN A 92 -8.26 5.89 6.70
C GLN A 92 -8.28 6.47 5.28
N ALA A 93 -9.49 6.72 4.80
CA ALA A 93 -9.72 7.43 3.55
C ALA A 93 -9.11 8.84 3.61
N ILE A 94 -8.31 9.18 2.60
CA ILE A 94 -7.66 10.48 2.44
C ILE A 94 -8.27 11.15 1.20
N PRO A 95 -8.89 12.33 1.34
CA PRO A 95 -9.49 13.04 0.21
C PRO A 95 -8.49 13.25 -0.94
N TYR A 96 -8.90 12.95 -2.17
CA TYR A 96 -8.09 13.09 -3.38
C TYR A 96 -8.97 13.41 -4.60
N GLY A 97 -8.96 14.68 -5.02
CA GLY A 97 -9.84 15.17 -6.09
C GLY A 97 -11.32 14.97 -5.74
N ASN A 98 -12.08 14.37 -6.66
CA ASN A 98 -13.49 14.00 -6.46
C ASN A 98 -13.66 12.58 -5.86
N SER A 99 -12.58 12.00 -5.33
CA SER A 99 -12.51 10.65 -4.77
C SER A 99 -11.72 10.69 -3.45
N HIS A 100 -11.30 9.54 -2.95
CA HIS A 100 -10.27 9.39 -1.94
C HIS A 100 -9.28 8.29 -2.32
N VAL A 101 -8.18 8.22 -1.58
CA VAL A 101 -7.16 7.16 -1.62
C VAL A 101 -6.87 6.67 -0.20
N HIS A 102 -6.16 5.56 -0.07
CA HIS A 102 -5.63 5.09 1.19
C HIS A 102 -4.11 4.89 1.10
N ARG A 103 -3.46 4.85 2.25
CA ARG A 103 -2.06 4.42 2.40
C ARG A 103 -2.04 3.03 3.02
N LEU A 104 -1.05 2.23 2.69
CA LEU A 104 -0.84 0.93 3.32
C LEU A 104 0.63 0.71 3.62
N LEU A 105 0.87 -0.04 4.68
CA LEU A 105 2.20 -0.38 5.12
C LEU A 105 2.15 -1.68 5.94
N GLY A 106 2.92 -2.68 5.52
CA GLY A 106 2.98 -3.96 6.20
C GLY A 106 4.22 -4.74 5.80
N ASN A 107 4.34 -5.95 6.34
CA ASN A 107 5.39 -6.89 5.97
C ASN A 107 4.80 -7.97 5.07
N SER A 108 5.63 -8.53 4.21
CA SER A 108 5.35 -9.84 3.65
C SER A 108 5.55 -10.96 4.67
N ASP A 109 5.16 -12.16 4.26
CA ASP A 109 5.61 -13.39 4.90
C ASP A 109 7.14 -13.52 4.86
N PHE A 110 7.63 -14.40 5.73
CA PHE A 110 9.03 -14.80 5.76
C PHE A 110 9.17 -16.11 4.96
N TYR A 111 9.74 -16.01 3.78
CA TYR A 111 9.94 -17.11 2.82
C TYR A 111 11.34 -16.98 2.20
N GLU A 112 11.97 -18.08 1.78
CA GLU A 112 13.39 -18.12 1.34
C GLU A 112 14.36 -17.28 2.22
N ASN A 113 14.19 -17.37 3.54
CA ASN A 113 15.03 -16.71 4.55
C ASN A 113 15.01 -15.17 4.58
N HIS A 114 14.07 -14.52 3.90
CA HIS A 114 13.89 -13.07 4.01
C HIS A 114 12.40 -12.67 3.95
N HIS A 115 12.16 -11.37 4.16
CA HIS A 115 10.85 -10.74 4.00
C HIS A 115 11.06 -9.32 3.52
N HIS A 116 10.04 -8.73 2.91
CA HIS A 116 10.08 -7.32 2.55
C HIS A 116 8.99 -6.52 3.25
N GLU A 117 9.19 -5.21 3.31
CA GLU A 117 8.12 -4.28 3.65
C GLU A 117 7.38 -3.90 2.36
N VAL A 118 6.05 -3.80 2.46
CA VAL A 118 5.12 -3.41 1.40
C VAL A 118 4.49 -2.09 1.80
N GLY A 119 4.80 -1.01 1.07
CA GLY A 119 4.25 0.32 1.29
C GLY A 119 3.73 0.94 -0.01
N ALA A 120 2.51 1.47 -0.01
CA ALA A 120 1.92 2.09 -1.19
C ALA A 120 0.80 3.09 -0.88
N VAL A 121 0.47 3.93 -1.86
CA VAL A 121 -0.78 4.69 -1.92
C VAL A 121 -1.68 4.03 -2.95
N THR A 122 -2.95 3.80 -2.59
CA THR A 122 -3.92 3.23 -3.51
C THR A 122 -4.26 4.21 -4.65
N GLY A 123 -4.80 3.70 -5.75
CA GLY A 123 -5.50 4.52 -6.72
C GLY A 123 -6.82 5.07 -6.17
N PRO A 124 -7.53 5.94 -6.93
CA PRO A 124 -8.88 6.40 -6.61
C PRO A 124 -9.88 5.24 -6.48
N ALA A 125 -11.03 5.51 -5.85
CA ALA A 125 -12.11 4.55 -5.67
C ALA A 125 -12.69 4.10 -7.02
N ILE A 126 -12.88 2.79 -7.17
CA ILE A 126 -13.46 2.16 -8.35
C ILE A 126 -14.79 1.52 -7.95
N PRO A 127 -15.92 2.05 -8.42
CA PRO A 127 -17.24 1.51 -8.07
C PRO A 127 -17.40 0.06 -8.51
N VAL A 128 -17.94 -0.77 -7.63
CA VAL A 128 -18.29 -2.17 -7.90
C VAL A 128 -19.79 -2.46 -7.79
N GLY A 129 -20.61 -1.41 -7.59
CA GLY A 129 -22.07 -1.49 -7.50
C GLY A 129 -22.60 -1.29 -6.08
N ASP A 130 -23.89 -0.91 -5.98
CA ASP A 130 -24.60 -0.72 -4.70
C ASP A 130 -23.90 0.20 -3.70
N GLY A 131 -23.25 1.26 -4.21
CA GLY A 131 -22.51 2.22 -3.37
C GLY A 131 -21.17 1.73 -2.84
N ARG A 132 -20.70 0.54 -3.25
CA ARG A 132 -19.42 -0.05 -2.82
C ARG A 132 -18.31 0.22 -3.84
N HIS A 133 -17.06 0.21 -3.37
CA HIS A 133 -15.88 0.36 -4.21
C HIS A 133 -14.69 -0.46 -3.71
N VAL A 134 -13.68 -0.55 -4.57
CA VAL A 134 -12.34 -1.07 -4.28
C VAL A 134 -11.29 -0.07 -4.75
N HIS A 135 -10.03 -0.28 -4.39
CA HIS A 135 -8.91 0.47 -4.92
C HIS A 135 -7.85 -0.47 -5.50
N PHE A 136 -7.32 -0.14 -6.68
CA PHE A 136 -6.12 -0.82 -7.20
C PHE A 136 -4.86 -0.27 -6.55
N VAL A 137 -3.88 -1.16 -6.38
CA VAL A 137 -2.57 -0.85 -5.85
C VAL A 137 -1.52 -1.50 -6.72
N TYR A 138 -0.49 -0.73 -7.07
CA TYR A 138 0.75 -1.22 -7.65
C TYR A 138 1.91 -0.67 -6.84
N GLY A 139 3.01 -1.41 -6.75
CA GLY A 139 4.21 -0.93 -6.09
C GLY A 139 5.36 -1.92 -6.16
N THR A 140 6.42 -1.58 -5.44
CA THR A 140 7.62 -2.39 -5.29
C THR A 140 7.94 -2.50 -3.81
N THR A 141 8.42 -3.65 -3.38
CA THR A 141 8.83 -3.88 -1.99
C THR A 141 10.12 -3.12 -1.62
N THR A 142 10.45 -3.07 -0.33
CA THR A 142 11.80 -2.64 0.09
C THR A 142 12.88 -3.58 -0.44
N MET A 143 14.11 -3.08 -0.57
CA MET A 143 15.27 -3.91 -0.93
C MET A 143 15.68 -4.79 0.24
N ASP A 144 15.56 -6.10 0.09
CA ASP A 144 16.04 -7.12 1.03
C ASP A 144 16.69 -8.27 0.25
N ASP A 145 17.63 -8.98 0.89
CA ASP A 145 18.47 -10.01 0.26
C ASP A 145 19.00 -9.67 -1.16
N GLY A 146 19.31 -8.39 -1.41
CA GLY A 146 19.87 -7.93 -2.68
C GLY A 146 18.86 -7.74 -3.82
N HIS A 147 17.56 -7.92 -3.60
CA HIS A 147 16.54 -7.70 -4.64
C HIS A 147 15.23 -7.09 -4.09
N VAL A 148 14.28 -6.88 -5.01
CA VAL A 148 12.94 -6.34 -4.74
C VAL A 148 11.92 -7.12 -5.54
N HIS A 149 10.65 -7.07 -5.11
CA HIS A 149 9.55 -7.56 -5.92
C HIS A 149 8.57 -6.45 -6.28
N GLN A 150 8.03 -6.52 -7.49
CA GLN A 150 6.84 -5.75 -7.85
C GLN A 150 5.59 -6.46 -7.30
N PHE A 151 4.52 -5.70 -7.05
CA PHE A 151 3.22 -6.25 -6.70
C PHE A 151 2.10 -5.45 -7.35
N ILE A 152 0.98 -6.13 -7.58
CA ILE A 152 -0.28 -5.53 -8.04
C ILE A 152 -1.45 -6.28 -7.38
N PHE A 153 -2.41 -5.55 -6.82
CA PHE A 153 -3.62 -6.12 -6.24
C PHE A 153 -4.75 -5.08 -6.18
N ALA A 154 -5.95 -5.55 -5.85
CA ALA A 154 -7.07 -4.69 -5.47
C ALA A 154 -7.37 -4.89 -3.98
N THR A 155 -7.78 -3.84 -3.30
CA THR A 155 -8.31 -3.97 -1.94
C THR A 155 -9.60 -4.79 -1.96
N LEU A 156 -9.96 -5.36 -0.80
CA LEU A 156 -11.25 -6.00 -0.62
C LEU A 156 -12.36 -4.95 -0.53
N ILE A 157 -13.59 -5.39 -0.77
CA ILE A 157 -14.78 -4.54 -0.83
C ILE A 157 -15.11 -3.98 0.56
N GLU A 158 -15.39 -2.68 0.64
CA GLU A 158 -16.00 -2.06 1.82
C GLU A 158 -17.45 -2.55 1.99
N ASN A 159 -17.90 -2.76 3.23
CA ASN A 159 -19.26 -3.19 3.57
C ASN A 159 -19.68 -4.46 2.79
N PRO A 160 -19.05 -5.62 3.06
CA PRO A 160 -19.20 -6.83 2.25
C PRO A 160 -20.63 -7.41 2.26
N ILE A 161 -21.44 -7.08 3.27
CA ILE A 161 -22.82 -7.58 3.40
C ILE A 161 -23.86 -6.66 2.74
N GLY A 162 -23.50 -5.42 2.43
CA GLY A 162 -24.45 -4.38 2.02
C GLY A 162 -25.39 -3.95 3.16
N ASP A 163 -26.04 -2.81 2.99
CA ASP A 163 -27.11 -2.33 3.87
C ASP A 163 -28.50 -2.77 3.36
#